data_AF-A0A2D6QCP7-F1
#
_entry.id   AF-A0A2D6QCP7-F1
#
_cell.length_a   1.000
_cell.length_b   1.000
_cell.length_c   1.000
_cell.angle_alpha   90.00
_cell.angle_beta   90.00
_cell.angle_gamma   90.00
#
_symmetry.space_group_name_H-M   'P 1'
#
loop_
_entity.id
_entity.type
_entity.pdbx_description
1 polymer ?
#
loop_
_entity_poly.entity_id
_entity_poly.type
_entity_poly.pdbx_seq_one_letter_code
_entity_poly.pdbx_strand_id
1 'polypeptide(L)'
;MEATRCHWGLALAPFLFLVAVPNHAQAQSRGARNKPANDPINCPYTAGDPKILEAAGILSLGGFSFGKEDSTAEIDEYLGSNDVRWIETAHFKIGVGLGPYKIDRKEKARLLDELQRLAVHMPSIKPEKIRILDPWLRAHIYAQRAEDLWTQMQGIFGVTDADFPDGTKPWDTQGKYMGIGPFMGEKGKPEVLILSSQGACSDYLRHYFGLLTRMSQRWNILDRDVLHLVIHTGQGNLDEDAALHGHFVFNLSQQLLDAYKHYSYEIPIWLKEGLAHWLERSINPEHNTFNGSEGAAAIKTNKADWNRPTRALVQGNEAISLAQLVRIQGFGELELAHHYTVWSMIDFLMSEHPKFVGQLLDDIKGMVNERFMDDGTGMDDKHRAAFKKHLGMSYGQFDRAWAAWVQKHY
;
A
#
# COMPACT_ATOMS: atom_id res chain seq x y z
N MET A 1 -8.97 -88.90 36.09
CA MET A 1 -9.06 -87.77 37.05
C MET A 1 -9.69 -86.62 36.27
N GLU A 2 -11.02 -86.58 36.12
CA GLU A 2 -11.97 -85.95 37.06
C GLU A 2 -11.45 -84.59 37.54
N ALA A 3 -12.12 -83.45 37.41
CA ALA A 3 -13.55 -83.19 37.36
C ALA A 3 -13.91 -81.85 36.69
N THR A 4 -15.07 -81.85 36.05
CA THR A 4 -16.15 -80.84 36.04
C THR A 4 -15.94 -79.50 36.79
N ARG A 5 -16.26 -78.37 36.12
CA ARG A 5 -17.50 -77.58 36.36
C ARG A 5 -17.63 -76.36 35.44
N CYS A 6 -18.87 -76.18 35.01
CA CYS A 6 -19.47 -75.07 34.26
C CYS A 6 -19.52 -73.78 35.13
N HIS A 7 -19.48 -72.60 34.52
CA HIS A 7 -20.50 -71.56 34.70
C HIS A 7 -20.35 -70.41 33.70
N TRP A 8 -21.51 -69.91 33.28
CA TRP A 8 -21.78 -68.87 32.31
C TRP A 8 -21.40 -67.48 32.83
N GLY A 9 -20.93 -66.59 31.94
CA GLY A 9 -20.66 -65.19 32.26
C GLY A 9 -20.47 -64.33 31.00
N LEU A 10 -21.60 -63.80 30.52
CA LEU A 10 -21.78 -62.56 29.73
C LEU A 10 -20.56 -61.96 29.00
N ALA A 11 -20.60 -62.06 27.67
CA ALA A 11 -19.83 -61.21 26.77
C ALA A 11 -20.39 -59.77 26.80
N LEU A 12 -19.62 -58.83 27.36
CA LEU A 12 -19.81 -57.39 27.16
C LEU A 12 -18.92 -56.95 25.98
N ALA A 13 -19.55 -56.71 24.85
CA ALA A 13 -18.94 -56.04 23.71
C ALA A 13 -18.66 -54.57 24.07
N PRO A 14 -17.46 -54.03 23.82
CA PRO A 14 -17.26 -52.59 23.88
C PRO A 14 -17.89 -51.97 22.62
N PHE A 15 -18.97 -51.20 22.84
CA PHE A 15 -19.48 -50.24 21.87
C PHE A 15 -18.36 -49.24 21.55
N LEU A 16 -17.76 -49.38 20.37
CA LEU A 16 -17.00 -48.32 19.73
C LEU A 16 -17.96 -47.17 19.43
N PHE A 17 -17.94 -46.15 20.28
CA PHE A 17 -18.46 -44.83 19.92
C PHE A 17 -17.58 -44.29 18.79
N LEU A 18 -18.04 -44.51 17.55
CA LEU A 18 -17.67 -43.69 16.41
C LEU A 18 -18.14 -42.27 16.72
N VAL A 19 -17.26 -41.46 17.31
CA VAL A 19 -17.42 -40.01 17.30
C VAL A 19 -17.33 -39.61 15.83
N ALA A 20 -18.49 -39.40 15.23
CA ALA A 20 -18.61 -38.79 13.92
C ALA A 20 -18.03 -37.38 14.02
N VAL A 21 -16.74 -37.24 13.69
CA VAL A 21 -16.15 -35.92 13.44
C VAL A 21 -16.95 -35.34 12.26
N PRO A 22 -17.60 -34.18 12.42
CA PRO A 22 -18.31 -33.58 11.31
C PRO A 22 -17.29 -33.29 10.21
N ASN A 23 -17.48 -33.99 9.10
CA ASN A 23 -16.74 -33.78 7.87
C ASN A 23 -17.10 -32.35 7.43
N HIS A 24 -16.20 -31.37 7.68
CA HIS A 24 -16.30 -30.01 7.14
C HIS A 24 -16.06 -30.06 5.61
N ALA A 25 -16.98 -30.71 4.92
CA ALA A 25 -17.22 -30.54 3.50
C ALA A 25 -17.55 -29.06 3.25
N GLN A 26 -17.03 -28.54 2.14
CA GLN A 26 -17.19 -27.16 1.70
C GLN A 26 -18.64 -26.69 1.75
N ALA A 27 -19.03 -26.03 2.83
CA ALA A 27 -20.10 -25.06 2.80
C ALA A 27 -19.43 -23.71 2.50
N GLN A 28 -19.31 -23.35 1.22
CA GLN A 28 -19.41 -21.93 0.87
C GLN A 28 -20.76 -21.51 1.46
N SER A 29 -20.74 -20.79 2.58
CA SER A 29 -21.98 -20.24 3.13
C SER A 29 -22.60 -19.44 2.00
N ARG A 30 -23.76 -19.89 1.51
CA ARG A 30 -24.57 -19.07 0.62
C ARG A 30 -24.97 -17.93 1.52
N GLY A 31 -24.31 -16.79 1.36
CA GLY A 31 -24.58 -15.58 2.12
C GLY A 31 -26.08 -15.26 2.15
N ALA A 32 -26.47 -14.37 3.06
CA ALA A 32 -27.84 -13.91 3.17
C ALA A 32 -28.30 -13.31 1.83
N ARG A 33 -29.13 -14.07 1.09
CA ARG A 33 -29.57 -13.74 -0.28
C ARG A 33 -30.38 -12.44 -0.37
N ASN A 34 -30.89 -11.96 0.75
CA ASN A 34 -31.64 -10.72 0.89
C ASN A 34 -30.74 -9.50 1.17
N LYS A 35 -29.43 -9.68 1.30
CA LYS A 35 -28.46 -8.61 1.55
C LYS A 35 -27.52 -8.42 0.34
N PRO A 36 -26.99 -7.20 0.14
CA PRO A 36 -26.00 -6.92 -0.89
C PRO A 36 -24.78 -7.85 -0.82
N ALA A 37 -24.11 -8.07 -1.96
CA ALA A 37 -22.98 -9.00 -2.02
C ALA A 37 -21.78 -8.55 -1.15
N ASN A 38 -21.68 -7.25 -0.89
CA ASN A 38 -20.67 -6.62 -0.02
C ASN A 38 -21.08 -6.50 1.45
N ASP A 39 -22.26 -6.98 1.86
CA ASP A 39 -22.64 -7.01 3.27
C ASP A 39 -21.66 -7.88 4.07
N PRO A 40 -21.23 -7.47 5.28
CA PRO A 40 -20.29 -8.22 6.10
C PRO A 40 -20.66 -9.69 6.32
N ILE A 41 -21.95 -10.01 6.44
CA ILE A 41 -22.43 -11.40 6.64
C ILE A 41 -22.13 -12.28 5.42
N ASN A 42 -21.93 -11.66 4.26
CA ASN A 42 -21.66 -12.32 2.99
C ASN A 42 -20.14 -12.50 2.74
N CYS A 43 -19.27 -12.03 3.64
CA CYS A 43 -17.85 -12.37 3.60
C CYS A 43 -17.66 -13.84 3.98
N PRO A 44 -17.16 -14.72 3.08
CA PRO A 44 -17.02 -16.15 3.38
C PRO A 44 -15.86 -16.46 4.34
N TYR A 45 -15.00 -15.47 4.62
CA TYR A 45 -13.79 -15.64 5.42
C TYR A 45 -13.97 -15.21 6.88
N THR A 46 -14.84 -14.24 7.11
CA THR A 46 -15.09 -13.68 8.44
C THR A 46 -16.56 -13.83 8.84
N ALA A 47 -17.49 -13.86 7.88
CA ALA A 47 -18.94 -13.78 8.11
C ALA A 47 -19.38 -12.60 9.00
N GLY A 48 -18.53 -11.57 9.10
CA GLY A 48 -18.71 -10.46 10.05
C GLY A 48 -18.49 -10.83 11.52
N ASP A 49 -17.87 -11.97 11.82
CA ASP A 49 -17.57 -12.40 13.19
C ASP A 49 -16.54 -11.45 13.83
N PRO A 50 -16.89 -10.72 14.91
CA PRO A 50 -16.02 -9.73 15.53
C PRO A 50 -14.67 -10.31 15.99
N LYS A 51 -14.62 -11.58 16.42
CA LYS A 51 -13.36 -12.19 16.88
C LYS A 51 -12.41 -12.46 15.72
N ILE A 52 -12.94 -12.88 14.57
CA ILE A 52 -12.12 -13.09 13.38
C ILE A 52 -11.62 -11.75 12.85
N LEU A 53 -12.48 -10.72 12.85
CA LEU A 53 -12.11 -9.37 12.44
C LEU A 53 -11.00 -8.80 13.32
N GLU A 54 -11.17 -8.86 14.64
CA GLU A 54 -10.16 -8.41 15.61
C GLU A 54 -8.83 -9.15 15.43
N ALA A 55 -8.85 -10.49 15.30
CA ALA A 55 -7.63 -11.26 15.11
C ALA A 55 -6.93 -10.94 13.79
N ALA A 56 -7.69 -10.53 12.76
CA ALA A 56 -7.17 -10.13 11.46
C ALA A 56 -6.77 -8.64 11.38
N GLY A 57 -6.88 -7.88 12.47
CA GLY A 57 -6.60 -6.43 12.48
C GLY A 57 -7.62 -5.59 11.72
N ILE A 58 -8.85 -6.09 11.56
CA ILE A 58 -9.94 -5.42 10.87
C ILE A 58 -10.89 -4.81 11.90
N LEU A 59 -11.11 -3.49 11.79
CA LEU A 59 -12.01 -2.74 12.66
C LEU A 59 -13.46 -2.76 12.16
N SER A 60 -13.66 -2.68 10.85
CA SER A 60 -15.00 -2.70 10.25
C SER A 60 -14.97 -3.22 8.80
N LEU A 61 -16.10 -3.75 8.34
CA LEU A 61 -16.34 -4.15 6.94
C LEU A 61 -17.31 -3.21 6.21
N GLY A 62 -17.42 -1.95 6.66
CA GLY A 62 -18.24 -0.89 6.06
C GLY A 62 -18.89 0.04 7.09
N GLY A 63 -19.63 1.05 6.61
CA GLY A 63 -20.37 1.99 7.46
C GLY A 63 -19.53 3.09 8.11
N PHE A 64 -18.28 3.25 7.69
CA PHE A 64 -17.39 4.35 8.10
C PHE A 64 -17.35 5.46 7.03
N SER A 65 -16.90 6.65 7.41
CA SER A 65 -16.76 7.77 6.47
C SER A 65 -15.72 7.50 5.39
N PHE A 66 -16.01 7.87 4.15
CA PHE A 66 -15.13 7.63 2.99
C PHE A 66 -15.34 8.69 1.91
N GLY A 67 -14.25 9.18 1.30
CA GLY A 67 -14.32 10.26 0.31
C GLY A 67 -14.90 11.54 0.93
N LYS A 68 -15.97 12.07 0.34
CA LYS A 68 -16.69 13.23 0.91
C LYS A 68 -17.93 12.85 1.72
N GLU A 69 -18.18 11.56 1.89
CA GLU A 69 -19.39 11.06 2.53
C GLU A 69 -19.12 10.57 3.95
N ASP A 70 -20.17 10.62 4.77
CA ASP A 70 -20.13 10.20 6.17
C ASP A 70 -20.19 8.68 6.31
N SER A 71 -20.63 7.97 5.26
CA SER A 71 -20.72 6.51 5.24
C SER A 71 -20.39 5.88 3.89
N THR A 72 -19.72 4.73 3.90
CA THR A 72 -19.53 3.89 2.70
C THR A 72 -20.84 3.48 2.03
N ALA A 73 -21.96 3.49 2.76
CA ALA A 73 -23.28 3.17 2.20
C ALA A 73 -23.71 4.17 1.11
N GLU A 74 -23.32 5.43 1.23
CA GLU A 74 -23.63 6.48 0.25
C GLU A 74 -22.81 6.28 -1.03
N ILE A 75 -21.56 5.81 -0.89
CA ILE A 75 -20.73 5.40 -2.01
C ILE A 75 -21.31 4.16 -2.70
N ASP A 76 -21.81 3.19 -1.94
CA ASP A 76 -22.46 1.98 -2.49
C ASP A 76 -23.77 2.30 -3.21
N GLU A 77 -24.55 3.29 -2.74
CA GLU A 77 -25.75 3.74 -3.45
C GLU A 77 -25.39 4.30 -4.83
N TYR A 78 -24.32 5.10 -4.90
CA TYR A 78 -23.85 5.69 -6.16
C TYR A 78 -23.16 4.67 -7.08
N LEU A 79 -22.28 3.83 -6.52
CA LEU A 79 -21.49 2.81 -7.23
C LEU A 79 -22.13 1.42 -7.13
N GLY A 80 -23.45 1.31 -7.03
CA GLY A 80 -24.14 0.04 -6.71
C GLY A 80 -23.85 -1.13 -7.64
N SER A 81 -23.40 -0.88 -8.88
CA SER A 81 -22.97 -1.92 -9.82
C SER A 81 -21.58 -2.48 -9.56
N ASN A 82 -20.78 -1.82 -8.71
CA ASN A 82 -19.36 -2.13 -8.51
C ASN A 82 -19.11 -3.04 -7.33
N ASP A 83 -20.11 -3.27 -6.47
CA ASP A 83 -20.05 -4.26 -5.41
C ASP A 83 -18.80 -4.02 -4.52
N VAL A 84 -18.59 -2.80 -4.04
CA VAL A 84 -17.34 -2.44 -3.35
C VAL A 84 -17.24 -3.15 -2.00
N ARG A 85 -16.16 -3.91 -1.80
CA ARG A 85 -15.86 -4.54 -0.50
C ARG A 85 -15.07 -3.57 0.37
N TRP A 86 -15.67 -3.19 1.50
CA TRP A 86 -15.10 -2.22 2.42
C TRP A 86 -14.35 -2.92 3.55
N ILE A 87 -13.15 -2.42 3.87
CA ILE A 87 -12.35 -2.85 5.01
C ILE A 87 -11.72 -1.62 5.65
N GLU A 88 -11.96 -1.44 6.95
CA GLU A 88 -11.22 -0.52 7.78
C GLU A 88 -10.24 -1.31 8.64
N THR A 89 -8.97 -0.93 8.61
CA THR A 89 -7.90 -1.48 9.43
C THR A 89 -7.46 -0.44 10.47
N ALA A 90 -6.38 -0.73 11.21
CA ALA A 90 -5.78 0.23 12.13
C ALA A 90 -5.41 1.55 11.42
N HIS A 91 -4.79 1.46 10.23
CA HIS A 91 -4.24 2.63 9.55
C HIS A 91 -5.02 3.08 8.32
N PHE A 92 -5.84 2.23 7.71
CA PHE A 92 -6.47 2.52 6.42
C PHE A 92 -7.97 2.34 6.39
N LYS A 93 -8.59 3.00 5.42
CA LYS A 93 -9.94 2.73 4.94
C LYS A 93 -9.87 2.35 3.47
N ILE A 94 -10.33 1.15 3.13
CA ILE A 94 -10.09 0.55 1.82
C ILE A 94 -11.41 0.06 1.22
N GLY A 95 -11.65 0.42 -0.04
CA GLY A 95 -12.73 -0.11 -0.87
C GLY A 95 -12.17 -0.88 -2.06
N VAL A 96 -12.61 -2.12 -2.26
CA VAL A 96 -12.18 -2.97 -3.38
C VAL A 96 -13.40 -3.44 -4.18
N GLY A 97 -13.66 -2.78 -5.31
CA GLY A 97 -14.72 -3.11 -6.29
C GLY A 97 -14.20 -3.96 -7.45
N LEU A 98 -13.46 -5.02 -7.11
CA LEU A 98 -12.80 -5.90 -8.07
C LEU A 98 -13.54 -7.23 -8.25
N GLY A 99 -13.61 -7.69 -9.49
CA GLY A 99 -14.13 -9.03 -9.81
C GLY A 99 -13.17 -10.17 -9.41
N PRO A 100 -13.62 -11.43 -9.55
CA PRO A 100 -12.79 -12.60 -9.28
C PRO A 100 -11.55 -12.63 -10.19
N TYR A 101 -10.42 -13.05 -9.65
CA TYR A 101 -9.14 -13.12 -10.36
C TYR A 101 -8.61 -14.55 -10.38
N LYS A 102 -8.36 -15.09 -11.58
CA LYS A 102 -7.80 -16.44 -11.72
C LYS A 102 -6.29 -16.37 -11.55
N ILE A 103 -5.78 -17.10 -10.55
CA ILE A 103 -4.36 -17.14 -10.25
C ILE A 103 -3.66 -18.03 -11.28
N ASP A 104 -2.66 -17.49 -11.96
CA ASP A 104 -1.83 -18.29 -12.84
C ASP A 104 -0.78 -19.11 -12.05
N ARG A 105 -0.10 -20.04 -12.73
CA ARG A 105 0.89 -20.91 -12.06
C ARG A 105 2.13 -20.15 -11.59
N LYS A 106 2.54 -19.08 -12.29
CA LYS A 106 3.73 -18.29 -11.97
C LYS A 106 3.50 -17.39 -10.75
N GLU A 107 2.29 -16.84 -10.62
CA GLU A 107 1.86 -15.98 -9.51
C GLU A 107 1.58 -16.78 -8.24
N LYS A 108 1.19 -18.05 -8.37
CA LYS A 108 0.77 -18.86 -7.23
C LYS A 108 1.79 -18.89 -6.10
N ALA A 109 3.08 -18.91 -6.42
CA ALA A 109 4.16 -18.91 -5.43
C ALA A 109 4.21 -17.59 -4.64
N ARG A 110 4.03 -16.44 -5.30
CA ARG A 110 4.04 -15.11 -4.66
C ARG A 110 2.84 -14.93 -3.72
N LEU A 111 1.65 -15.31 -4.19
CA LEU A 111 0.42 -15.21 -3.40
C LEU A 111 0.34 -16.22 -2.26
N LEU A 112 1.12 -17.30 -2.30
CA LEU A 112 0.99 -18.36 -1.30
C LEU A 112 1.34 -17.86 0.11
N ASP A 113 2.42 -17.08 0.24
CA ASP A 113 2.81 -16.47 1.51
C ASP A 113 1.71 -15.54 2.05
N GLU A 114 1.21 -14.64 1.21
CA GLU A 114 0.14 -13.70 1.58
C GLU A 114 -1.13 -14.44 2.03
N LEU A 115 -1.51 -15.50 1.33
CA LEU A 115 -2.66 -16.34 1.68
C LEU A 115 -2.43 -17.13 2.97
N GLN A 116 -1.21 -17.59 3.23
CA GLN A 116 -0.86 -18.29 4.46
C GLN A 116 -0.96 -17.35 5.67
N ARG A 117 -0.50 -16.11 5.56
CA ARG A 117 -0.66 -15.09 6.62
C ARG A 117 -2.12 -14.80 6.93
N LEU A 118 -2.96 -14.61 5.91
CA LEU A 118 -4.41 -14.46 6.12
C LEU A 118 -5.04 -15.69 6.77
N ALA A 119 -4.62 -16.90 6.38
CA ALA A 119 -5.18 -18.15 6.90
C ALA A 119 -4.90 -18.38 8.40
N VAL A 120 -3.90 -17.70 8.99
CA VAL A 120 -3.65 -17.74 10.45
C VAL A 120 -4.85 -17.20 11.21
N HIS A 121 -5.48 -16.14 10.71
CA HIS A 121 -6.59 -15.45 11.36
C HIS A 121 -7.96 -15.81 10.76
N MET A 122 -7.98 -16.28 9.51
CA MET A 122 -9.18 -16.70 8.77
C MET A 122 -9.07 -18.18 8.35
N PRO A 123 -9.33 -19.15 9.26
CA PRO A 123 -9.04 -20.57 9.05
C PRO A 123 -9.81 -21.24 7.90
N SER A 124 -10.85 -20.59 7.37
CA SER A 124 -11.58 -21.07 6.20
C SER A 124 -10.76 -20.94 4.91
N ILE A 125 -9.76 -20.06 4.88
CA ILE A 125 -8.80 -19.94 3.77
C ILE A 125 -7.94 -21.22 3.75
N LYS A 126 -7.92 -21.88 2.60
CA LYS A 126 -7.08 -23.06 2.35
C LYS A 126 -6.06 -22.70 1.26
N PRO A 127 -4.91 -22.07 1.61
CA PRO A 127 -4.03 -21.39 0.65
C PRO A 127 -3.69 -22.25 -0.57
N GLU A 128 -3.32 -23.52 -0.36
CA GLU A 128 -2.93 -24.44 -1.44
C GLU A 128 -4.04 -24.79 -2.42
N LYS A 129 -5.31 -24.69 -1.98
CA LYS A 129 -6.48 -25.01 -2.78
C LYS A 129 -7.03 -23.81 -3.55
N ILE A 130 -6.64 -22.59 -3.18
CA ILE A 130 -7.07 -21.38 -3.88
C ILE A 130 -6.50 -21.36 -5.30
N ARG A 131 -7.40 -21.22 -6.28
CA ARG A 131 -7.09 -21.04 -7.71
C ARG A 131 -7.68 -19.75 -8.29
N ILE A 132 -8.64 -19.18 -7.57
CA ILE A 132 -9.31 -17.93 -7.91
C ILE A 132 -9.36 -17.11 -6.63
N LEU A 133 -8.91 -15.87 -6.67
CA LEU A 133 -9.17 -14.87 -5.64
C LEU A 133 -10.58 -14.33 -5.90
N ASP A 134 -11.55 -14.70 -5.08
CA ASP A 134 -12.87 -14.04 -5.15
C ASP A 134 -12.78 -12.59 -4.63
N PRO A 135 -13.82 -11.76 -4.88
CA PRO A 135 -13.80 -10.34 -4.50
C PRO A 135 -13.47 -10.07 -3.03
N TRP A 136 -13.97 -10.88 -2.08
CA TRP A 136 -13.67 -10.69 -0.66
C TRP A 136 -12.23 -11.05 -0.34
N LEU A 137 -11.70 -12.13 -0.92
CA LEU A 137 -10.30 -12.51 -0.72
C LEU A 137 -9.35 -11.45 -1.31
N ARG A 138 -9.70 -10.85 -2.46
CA ARG A 138 -8.94 -9.71 -3.00
C ARG A 138 -8.95 -8.53 -2.03
N ALA A 139 -10.10 -8.17 -1.46
CA ALA A 139 -10.19 -7.08 -0.50
C ALA A 139 -9.27 -7.31 0.72
N HIS A 140 -9.30 -8.51 1.32
CA HIS A 140 -8.44 -8.85 2.44
C HIS A 140 -6.95 -8.84 2.10
N ILE A 141 -6.57 -9.30 0.90
CA ILE A 141 -5.18 -9.24 0.43
C ILE A 141 -4.70 -7.80 0.31
N TYR A 142 -5.48 -6.91 -0.31
CA TYR A 142 -5.08 -5.50 -0.43
C TYR A 142 -5.07 -4.76 0.91
N ALA A 143 -5.92 -5.14 1.86
CA ALA A 143 -5.84 -4.63 3.23
C ALA A 143 -4.55 -5.07 3.94
N GLN A 144 -4.17 -6.35 3.83
CA GLN A 144 -2.89 -6.84 4.35
C GLN A 144 -1.70 -6.12 3.70
N ARG A 145 -1.72 -5.95 2.38
CA ARG A 145 -0.68 -5.23 1.62
C ARG A 145 -0.55 -3.76 2.06
N ALA A 146 -1.65 -3.10 2.40
CA ALA A 146 -1.64 -1.73 2.91
C ALA A 146 -0.90 -1.64 4.26
N GLU A 147 -1.24 -2.54 5.19
CA GLU A 147 -0.61 -2.62 6.52
C GLU A 147 0.87 -3.05 6.46
N ASP A 148 1.21 -3.95 5.53
CA ASP A 148 2.61 -4.31 5.25
C ASP A 148 3.40 -3.08 4.76
N LEU A 149 2.83 -2.31 3.83
CA LEU A 149 3.46 -1.09 3.33
C LEU A 149 3.59 -0.03 4.43
N TRP A 150 2.57 0.15 5.28
CA TRP A 150 2.67 1.06 6.43
C TRP A 150 3.85 0.74 7.32
N THR A 151 3.99 -0.53 7.69
CA THR A 151 5.10 -1.04 8.50
C THR A 151 6.44 -0.82 7.81
N GLN A 152 6.52 -1.09 6.50
CA GLN A 152 7.74 -0.85 5.72
C GLN A 152 8.11 0.63 5.67
N MET A 153 7.13 1.51 5.49
CA MET A 153 7.32 2.96 5.45
C MET A 153 7.77 3.51 6.81
N GLN A 154 7.19 3.03 7.92
CA GLN A 154 7.67 3.34 9.27
C GLN A 154 9.12 2.93 9.47
N GLY A 155 9.51 1.75 8.98
CA GLY A 155 10.90 1.28 9.00
C GLY A 155 11.84 2.19 8.21
N ILE A 156 11.42 2.68 7.04
CA ILE A 156 12.20 3.61 6.20
C ILE A 156 12.34 4.98 6.87
N PHE A 157 11.25 5.47 7.48
CA PHE A 157 11.22 6.77 8.15
C PHE A 157 11.94 6.75 9.51
N GLY A 158 12.04 5.56 10.13
CA GLY A 158 12.61 5.41 11.46
C GLY A 158 11.67 5.89 12.57
N VAL A 159 10.37 5.67 12.39
CA VAL A 159 9.29 6.10 13.30
C VAL A 159 8.34 4.95 13.62
N THR A 160 7.46 5.17 14.58
CA THR A 160 6.36 4.31 15.00
C THR A 160 5.09 5.13 15.19
N ASP A 161 3.93 4.48 15.36
CA ASP A 161 2.66 5.19 15.61
C ASP A 161 2.73 6.13 16.83
N ALA A 162 3.54 5.77 17.83
CA ALA A 162 3.71 6.55 19.06
C ALA A 162 4.46 7.88 18.87
N ASP A 163 5.14 8.06 17.74
CA ASP A 163 5.84 9.31 17.42
C ASP A 163 4.88 10.40 16.89
N PHE A 164 3.66 10.03 16.51
CA PHE A 164 2.66 10.92 15.96
C PHE A 164 1.65 11.40 17.03
N PRO A 165 1.13 12.63 16.94
CA PRO A 165 0.15 13.14 17.89
C PRO A 165 -1.19 12.41 17.75
N ASP A 166 -1.95 12.34 18.84
CA ASP A 166 -3.29 11.71 18.86
C ASP A 166 -4.40 12.51 18.15
N GLY A 167 -4.07 13.69 17.61
CA GLY A 167 -4.99 14.59 16.93
C GLY A 167 -5.83 15.50 17.83
N THR A 168 -5.67 15.43 19.15
CA THR A 168 -6.44 16.26 20.10
C THR A 168 -5.92 17.70 20.19
N LYS A 169 -4.66 17.93 19.82
CA LYS A 169 -4.02 19.23 19.77
C LYS A 169 -3.45 19.46 18.38
N PRO A 170 -3.60 20.68 17.82
CA PRO A 170 -3.05 21.00 16.51
C PRO A 170 -1.52 20.98 16.49
N TRP A 171 -0.84 21.11 17.65
CA TRP A 171 0.61 21.00 17.72
C TRP A 171 1.10 20.72 19.16
N ASP A 172 2.13 19.87 19.31
CA ASP A 172 2.96 19.82 20.52
C ASP A 172 4.11 20.82 20.42
N THR A 173 3.99 21.93 21.16
CA THR A 173 4.96 23.04 21.10
C THR A 173 6.34 22.74 21.68
N GLN A 174 6.49 21.59 22.35
CA GLN A 174 7.69 21.27 23.13
C GLN A 174 8.62 20.29 22.40
N GLY A 175 8.16 19.69 21.30
CA GLY A 175 8.86 18.67 20.55
C GLY A 175 9.11 19.01 19.09
N LYS A 176 9.68 18.04 18.38
CA LYS A 176 9.76 18.06 16.92
C LYS A 176 8.34 18.02 16.34
N TYR A 177 8.06 18.82 15.31
CA TYR A 177 6.79 18.72 14.60
C TYR A 177 6.65 17.35 13.94
N MET A 178 5.55 16.65 14.23
CA MET A 178 5.23 15.33 13.69
C MET A 178 3.87 15.32 12.98
N GLY A 179 3.38 16.48 12.54
CA GLY A 179 2.04 16.64 11.97
C GLY A 179 0.99 16.96 13.03
N ILE A 180 -0.27 16.74 12.68
CA ILE A 180 -1.45 17.14 13.46
C ILE A 180 -2.39 15.98 13.81
N GLY A 181 -2.05 14.74 13.43
CA GLY A 181 -2.81 13.55 13.77
C GLY A 181 -2.00 12.26 13.69
N PRO A 182 -2.64 11.12 14.07
CA PRO A 182 -1.92 9.87 14.34
C PRO A 182 -1.54 9.12 13.07
N PHE A 183 -2.08 9.50 11.90
CA PHE A 183 -1.91 8.74 10.68
C PHE A 183 -0.79 9.36 9.83
N MET A 184 0.46 9.04 10.21
CA MET A 184 1.68 9.64 9.63
C MET A 184 1.77 11.16 9.79
N GLY A 185 0.90 11.78 10.57
CA GLY A 185 0.81 13.23 10.72
C GLY A 185 -0.52 13.83 10.25
N GLU A 186 -1.34 13.06 9.53
CA GLU A 186 -2.73 13.41 9.17
C GLU A 186 -3.70 12.98 10.29
N LYS A 187 -4.81 13.69 10.47
CA LYS A 187 -5.89 13.31 11.39
C LYS A 187 -6.70 12.13 10.90
N GLY A 188 -6.88 12.02 9.59
CA GLY A 188 -7.66 10.97 8.97
C GLY A 188 -6.82 9.81 8.47
N LYS A 189 -7.37 8.60 8.55
CA LYS A 189 -6.79 7.42 7.92
C LYS A 189 -6.68 7.65 6.41
N PRO A 190 -5.54 7.33 5.77
CA PRO A 190 -5.47 7.29 4.33
C PRO A 190 -6.54 6.37 3.74
N GLU A 191 -7.14 6.83 2.64
CA GLU A 191 -8.25 6.17 1.98
C GLU A 191 -7.81 5.62 0.62
N VAL A 192 -8.18 4.38 0.32
CA VAL A 192 -7.91 3.76 -0.99
C VAL A 192 -9.16 3.14 -1.58
N LEU A 193 -9.47 3.47 -2.84
CA LEU A 193 -10.55 2.86 -3.62
C LEU A 193 -9.97 2.21 -4.88
N ILE A 194 -10.24 0.92 -5.10
CA ILE A 194 -9.81 0.19 -6.30
C ILE A 194 -11.04 -0.28 -7.08
N LEU A 195 -11.17 0.14 -8.34
CA LEU A 195 -12.31 -0.16 -9.19
C LEU A 195 -11.92 -0.99 -10.42
N SER A 196 -12.84 -1.84 -10.87
CA SER A 196 -12.63 -2.73 -12.02
C SER A 196 -12.71 -2.06 -13.39
N SER A 197 -13.05 -0.77 -13.48
CA SER A 197 -13.15 -0.07 -14.77
C SER A 197 -12.75 1.40 -14.69
N GLN A 198 -12.23 1.91 -15.82
CA GLN A 198 -11.93 3.32 -16.00
C GLN A 198 -13.19 4.19 -15.91
N GLY A 199 -14.32 3.69 -16.43
CA GLY A 199 -15.61 4.39 -16.40
C GLY A 199 -16.05 4.69 -14.97
N ALA A 200 -16.13 3.67 -14.12
CA ALA A 200 -16.52 3.83 -12.72
C ALA A 200 -15.56 4.76 -11.94
N CYS A 201 -14.26 4.67 -12.20
CA CYS A 201 -13.28 5.58 -11.61
C CYS A 201 -13.50 7.03 -12.03
N SER A 202 -13.66 7.26 -13.34
CA SER A 202 -13.90 8.60 -13.89
C SER A 202 -15.22 9.18 -13.35
N ASP A 203 -16.26 8.37 -13.25
CA ASP A 203 -17.57 8.77 -12.73
C ASP A 203 -17.49 9.13 -11.23
N TYR A 204 -16.83 8.29 -10.41
CA TYR A 204 -16.58 8.57 -8.99
C TYR A 204 -15.78 9.86 -8.80
N LEU A 205 -14.64 10.00 -9.49
CA LEU A 205 -13.77 11.17 -9.38
C LEU A 205 -14.46 12.45 -9.85
N ARG A 206 -15.26 12.38 -10.92
CA ARG A 206 -16.05 13.51 -11.40
C ARG A 206 -17.15 13.90 -10.42
N HIS A 207 -17.87 12.92 -9.86
CA HIS A 207 -19.00 13.16 -8.99
C HIS A 207 -18.57 13.81 -7.66
N TYR A 208 -17.60 13.20 -6.96
CA TYR A 208 -17.20 13.66 -5.64
C TYR A 208 -16.13 14.76 -5.67
N PHE A 209 -15.26 14.79 -6.69
CA PHE A 209 -14.11 15.71 -6.73
C PHE A 209 -14.10 16.67 -7.93
N GLY A 210 -15.04 16.53 -8.87
CA GLY A 210 -15.09 17.38 -10.07
C GLY A 210 -13.93 17.12 -11.05
N LEU A 211 -13.19 16.01 -10.88
CA LEU A 211 -12.01 15.71 -11.69
C LEU A 211 -12.39 14.99 -12.98
N LEU A 212 -11.72 15.37 -14.07
CA LEU A 212 -11.96 14.80 -15.41
C LEU A 212 -10.83 13.84 -15.85
N THR A 213 -9.94 13.48 -14.94
CA THR A 213 -8.87 12.51 -15.21
C THR A 213 -9.44 11.12 -15.47
N ARG A 214 -8.73 10.35 -16.30
CA ARG A 214 -9.04 8.96 -16.62
C ARG A 214 -8.00 7.99 -16.06
N MET A 215 -7.10 8.49 -15.21
CA MET A 215 -6.03 7.73 -14.61
C MET A 215 -6.31 7.57 -13.12
N SER A 216 -5.59 6.65 -12.47
CA SER A 216 -5.50 6.62 -11.01
C SER A 216 -5.10 8.00 -10.47
N GLN A 217 -5.69 8.39 -9.34
CA GLN A 217 -5.56 9.73 -8.79
C GLN A 217 -5.33 9.69 -7.28
N ARG A 218 -4.34 10.46 -6.83
CA ARG A 218 -4.17 10.86 -5.42
C ARG A 218 -4.80 12.24 -5.22
N TRP A 219 -5.50 12.42 -4.12
CA TRP A 219 -6.22 13.65 -3.81
C TRP A 219 -6.15 13.97 -2.31
N ASN A 220 -6.12 15.25 -1.95
CA ASN A 220 -6.20 15.70 -0.57
C ASN A 220 -7.63 16.18 -0.25
N ILE A 221 -8.27 15.56 0.73
CA ILE A 221 -9.59 15.95 1.25
C ILE A 221 -9.38 16.86 2.46
N LEU A 222 -9.18 18.15 2.19
CA LEU A 222 -8.80 19.16 3.19
C LEU A 222 -9.74 19.20 4.41
N ASP A 223 -11.06 19.14 4.20
CA ASP A 223 -12.05 19.26 5.28
C ASP A 223 -11.97 18.10 6.30
N ARG A 224 -11.48 16.93 5.84
CA ARG A 224 -11.35 15.72 6.66
C ARG A 224 -9.90 15.41 7.04
N ASP A 225 -8.93 16.15 6.49
CA ASP A 225 -7.49 15.91 6.67
C ASP A 225 -7.12 14.45 6.34
N VAL A 226 -7.50 14.05 5.12
CA VAL A 226 -7.37 12.68 4.59
C VAL A 226 -6.72 12.75 3.22
N LEU A 227 -5.70 11.92 3.01
CA LEU A 227 -5.21 11.62 1.68
C LEU A 227 -5.97 10.44 1.07
N HIS A 228 -6.49 10.65 -0.13
CA HIS A 228 -7.39 9.74 -0.83
C HIS A 228 -6.76 9.26 -2.15
N LEU A 229 -6.78 7.95 -2.39
CA LEU A 229 -6.24 7.32 -3.58
C LEU A 229 -7.33 6.51 -4.29
N VAL A 230 -7.53 6.77 -5.58
CA VAL A 230 -8.42 5.98 -6.44
C VAL A 230 -7.60 5.32 -7.53
N ILE A 231 -7.75 4.02 -7.68
CA ILE A 231 -7.09 3.19 -8.70
C ILE A 231 -8.15 2.50 -9.53
N HIS A 232 -7.84 2.24 -10.81
CA HIS A 232 -8.65 1.32 -11.61
C HIS A 232 -7.83 0.36 -12.47
N THR A 233 -8.39 -0.81 -12.75
CA THR A 233 -7.72 -1.85 -13.55
C THR A 233 -7.73 -1.55 -15.05
N GLY A 234 -8.56 -0.60 -15.50
CA GLY A 234 -8.62 -0.16 -16.91
C GLY A 234 -7.42 0.66 -17.41
N GLN A 235 -6.38 0.85 -16.58
CA GLN A 235 -5.14 1.55 -16.94
C GLN A 235 -4.02 0.53 -17.10
N GLY A 236 -3.27 0.56 -18.21
CA GLY A 236 -2.14 -0.36 -18.42
C GLY A 236 -2.54 -1.83 -18.35
N ASN A 237 -1.75 -2.63 -17.64
CA ASN A 237 -1.99 -4.07 -17.42
C ASN A 237 -2.47 -4.34 -15.97
N LEU A 238 -3.20 -3.40 -15.37
CA LEU A 238 -3.61 -3.49 -13.97
C LEU A 238 -4.76 -4.49 -13.73
N ASP A 239 -5.17 -5.23 -14.75
CA ASP A 239 -5.98 -6.44 -14.62
C ASP A 239 -5.18 -7.66 -14.12
N GLU A 240 -3.84 -7.65 -14.28
CA GLU A 240 -2.91 -8.61 -13.65
C GLU A 240 -2.64 -8.22 -12.18
N ASP A 241 -2.70 -9.17 -11.25
CA ASP A 241 -2.57 -8.85 -9.81
C ASP A 241 -1.17 -8.33 -9.45
N ALA A 242 -0.11 -8.88 -10.06
CA ALA A 242 1.25 -8.40 -9.81
C ALA A 242 1.44 -6.94 -10.25
N ALA A 243 0.85 -6.55 -11.39
CA ALA A 243 0.89 -5.17 -11.87
C ALA A 243 0.05 -4.24 -10.97
N LEU A 244 -1.15 -4.67 -10.58
CA LEU A 244 -2.01 -3.91 -9.68
C LEU A 244 -1.39 -3.72 -8.29
N HIS A 245 -0.73 -4.75 -7.75
CA HIS A 245 -0.02 -4.67 -6.49
C HIS A 245 1.13 -3.65 -6.57
N GLY A 246 1.95 -3.72 -7.62
CA GLY A 246 3.01 -2.75 -7.87
C GLY A 246 2.49 -1.32 -7.94
N HIS A 247 1.44 -1.09 -8.73
CA HIS A 247 0.82 0.22 -8.89
C HIS A 247 0.18 0.75 -7.60
N PHE A 248 -0.44 -0.14 -6.81
CA PHE A 248 -0.97 0.17 -5.49
C PHE A 248 0.15 0.64 -4.55
N VAL A 249 1.26 -0.10 -4.47
CA VAL A 249 2.40 0.28 -3.63
C VAL A 249 3.08 1.56 -4.11
N PHE A 250 3.24 1.75 -5.43
CA PHE A 250 3.79 2.98 -6.00
C PHE A 250 2.96 4.21 -5.57
N ASN A 251 1.64 4.14 -5.70
CA ASN A 251 0.79 5.28 -5.39
C ASN A 251 0.66 5.50 -3.89
N LEU A 252 0.44 4.44 -3.11
CA LEU A 252 0.25 4.53 -1.68
C LEU A 252 1.53 4.97 -0.96
N SER A 253 2.72 4.54 -1.41
CA SER A 253 3.99 5.00 -0.84
C SER A 253 4.20 6.51 -1.00
N GLN A 254 3.87 7.08 -2.17
CA GLN A 254 3.91 8.54 -2.34
C GLN A 254 2.88 9.24 -1.47
N GLN A 255 1.69 8.67 -1.32
CA GLN A 255 0.68 9.23 -0.42
C GLN A 255 1.17 9.22 1.04
N LEU A 256 1.83 8.15 1.49
CA LEU A 256 2.40 8.07 2.85
C LEU A 256 3.61 9.00 3.03
N LEU A 257 4.41 9.23 1.98
CA LEU A 257 5.43 10.28 1.97
C LEU A 257 4.80 11.67 2.11
N ASP A 258 3.71 11.92 1.40
CA ASP A 258 2.98 13.18 1.49
C ASP A 258 2.37 13.37 2.88
N ALA A 259 1.82 12.31 3.48
CA ALA A 259 1.30 12.32 4.85
C ALA A 259 2.38 12.55 5.91
N TYR A 260 3.62 12.09 5.70
CA TYR A 260 4.66 12.11 6.75
C TYR A 260 4.91 13.52 7.32
N LYS A 261 4.50 13.74 8.56
CA LYS A 261 4.44 15.05 9.24
C LYS A 261 3.52 16.07 8.55
N HIS A 262 2.34 15.62 8.14
CA HIS A 262 1.29 16.38 7.48
C HIS A 262 1.66 16.90 6.06
N TYR A 263 0.67 16.87 5.17
CA TYR A 263 0.82 17.26 3.77
C TYR A 263 0.57 18.77 3.56
N SER A 264 1.56 19.58 3.92
CA SER A 264 1.49 21.05 3.80
C SER A 264 2.23 21.64 2.60
N TYR A 265 3.20 20.93 2.06
CA TYR A 265 4.01 21.37 0.93
C TYR A 265 4.64 20.16 0.23
N GLU A 266 5.03 20.36 -1.03
CA GLU A 266 5.71 19.33 -1.82
C GLU A 266 7.17 19.15 -1.40
N ILE A 267 7.62 17.90 -1.41
CA ILE A 267 9.04 17.53 -1.27
C ILE A 267 9.65 17.27 -2.66
N PRO A 268 11.00 17.21 -2.80
CA PRO A 268 11.63 17.01 -4.09
C PRO A 268 11.14 15.74 -4.80
N ILE A 269 10.74 15.89 -6.07
CA ILE A 269 10.10 14.84 -6.86
C ILE A 269 10.97 13.60 -7.00
N TRP A 270 12.29 13.77 -7.15
CA TRP A 270 13.22 12.64 -7.28
C TRP A 270 13.11 11.65 -6.12
N LEU A 271 12.82 12.15 -4.91
CA LEU A 271 12.68 11.34 -3.70
C LEU A 271 11.33 10.59 -3.71
N LYS A 272 10.24 11.27 -4.09
CA LYS A 272 8.90 10.67 -4.23
C LYS A 272 8.89 9.56 -5.28
N GLU A 273 9.37 9.87 -6.48
CA GLU A 273 9.44 8.93 -7.59
C GLU A 273 10.43 7.80 -7.33
N GLY A 274 11.66 8.13 -6.93
CA GLY A 274 12.70 7.14 -6.72
C GLY A 274 12.30 6.08 -5.67
N LEU A 275 11.71 6.51 -4.55
CA LEU A 275 11.29 5.58 -3.50
C LEU A 275 10.10 4.73 -3.95
N ALA A 276 9.13 5.33 -4.63
CA ALA A 276 7.98 4.61 -5.17
C ALA A 276 8.41 3.55 -6.19
N HIS A 277 9.36 3.87 -7.09
CA HIS A 277 9.97 2.91 -8.01
C HIS A 277 10.71 1.80 -7.27
N TRP A 278 11.49 2.13 -6.25
CA TRP A 278 12.24 1.14 -5.47
C TRP A 278 11.30 0.13 -4.79
N LEU A 279 10.21 0.62 -4.19
CA LEU A 279 9.19 -0.21 -3.56
C LEU A 279 8.40 -1.06 -4.57
N GLU A 280 7.85 -0.46 -5.63
CA GLU A 280 7.09 -1.17 -6.66
C GLU A 280 7.92 -2.28 -7.33
N ARG A 281 9.17 -1.96 -7.72
CA ARG A 281 10.03 -2.90 -8.44
C ARG A 281 10.50 -4.06 -7.57
N SER A 282 10.46 -3.91 -6.24
CA SER A 282 10.74 -5.02 -5.31
C SER A 282 9.65 -6.11 -5.34
N ILE A 283 8.43 -5.78 -5.79
CA ILE A 283 7.31 -6.70 -5.96
C ILE A 283 7.43 -7.44 -7.30
N ASN A 284 7.51 -6.67 -8.39
CA ASN A 284 7.74 -7.21 -9.72
C ASN A 284 8.35 -6.14 -10.64
N PRO A 285 9.64 -6.26 -11.02
CA PRO A 285 10.31 -5.25 -11.85
C PRO A 285 9.77 -5.18 -13.29
N GLU A 286 8.95 -6.14 -13.73
CA GLU A 286 8.31 -6.14 -15.06
C GLU A 286 7.20 -5.08 -15.20
N HIS A 287 6.65 -4.60 -14.10
CA HIS A 287 5.62 -3.56 -14.09
C HIS A 287 6.17 -2.29 -13.43
N ASN A 288 5.93 -1.15 -14.06
CA ASN A 288 6.43 0.13 -13.59
C ASN A 288 5.37 1.20 -13.81
N THR A 289 5.10 1.97 -12.75
CA THR A 289 4.16 3.08 -12.74
C THR A 289 4.91 4.38 -12.89
N PHE A 290 4.35 5.31 -13.66
CA PHE A 290 4.96 6.61 -13.90
C PHE A 290 3.90 7.68 -13.67
N ASN A 291 4.25 8.73 -12.91
CA ASN A 291 3.37 9.88 -12.77
C ASN A 291 3.38 10.73 -14.05
N GLY A 292 2.22 11.28 -14.39
CA GLY A 292 2.09 12.39 -15.33
C GLY A 292 1.84 13.70 -14.59
N SER A 293 1.60 14.77 -15.35
CA SER A 293 1.10 16.04 -14.83
C SER A 293 -0.08 16.53 -15.67
N GLU A 294 -0.81 17.53 -15.18
CA GLU A 294 -1.88 18.20 -15.92
C GLU A 294 -1.28 18.92 -17.14
N GLY A 295 -1.18 18.20 -18.26
CA GLY A 295 -0.59 18.69 -19.52
C GLY A 295 0.55 17.84 -20.09
N ALA A 296 1.11 16.89 -19.32
CA ALA A 296 2.13 15.98 -19.82
C ALA A 296 1.86 14.53 -19.39
N ALA A 297 1.70 13.65 -20.39
CA ALA A 297 1.56 12.22 -20.16
C ALA A 297 2.87 11.64 -19.62
N ALA A 298 2.75 10.67 -18.71
CA ALA A 298 3.89 9.95 -18.18
C ALA A 298 4.63 9.17 -19.30
N ILE A 299 5.97 9.17 -19.25
CA ILE A 299 6.79 8.37 -20.17
C ILE A 299 6.83 6.93 -19.66
N LYS A 300 6.61 5.96 -20.54
CA LYS A 300 6.44 4.55 -20.15
C LYS A 300 7.58 3.67 -20.70
N THR A 301 7.96 2.66 -19.93
CA THR A 301 8.75 1.52 -20.42
C THR A 301 8.23 0.22 -19.82
N ASN A 302 8.42 -0.87 -20.56
CA ASN A 302 8.17 -2.24 -20.10
C ASN A 302 9.48 -2.98 -19.76
N LYS A 303 10.60 -2.27 -19.67
CA LYS A 303 11.89 -2.89 -19.36
C LYS A 303 11.91 -3.34 -17.91
N ALA A 304 12.12 -4.65 -17.71
CA ALA A 304 12.35 -5.22 -16.38
C ALA A 304 13.74 -4.88 -15.83
N ASP A 305 14.77 -4.89 -16.69
CA ASP A 305 16.15 -4.57 -16.33
C ASP A 305 16.43 -3.06 -16.46
N TRP A 306 16.45 -2.37 -15.32
CA TRP A 306 16.83 -0.95 -15.21
C TRP A 306 18.32 -0.77 -14.87
N ASN A 307 19.02 -1.83 -14.49
CA ASN A 307 20.45 -1.79 -14.14
C ASN A 307 21.27 -1.40 -15.37
N ARG A 308 21.03 -2.09 -16.49
CA ARG A 308 21.75 -1.85 -17.74
C ARG A 308 21.60 -0.43 -18.28
N PRO A 309 20.39 0.15 -18.46
CA PRO A 309 20.27 1.54 -18.91
C PRO A 309 20.85 2.54 -17.91
N THR A 310 20.72 2.31 -16.60
CA THR A 310 21.34 3.18 -15.59
C THR A 310 22.86 3.18 -15.71
N ARG A 311 23.48 2.00 -15.83
CA ARG A 311 24.93 1.87 -15.99
C ARG A 311 25.43 2.55 -17.27
N ALA A 312 24.66 2.45 -18.36
CA ALA A 312 24.98 3.14 -19.60
C ALA A 312 24.98 4.67 -19.42
N LEU A 313 23.98 5.24 -18.74
CA LEU A 313 23.91 6.68 -18.44
C LEU A 313 25.11 7.13 -17.61
N VAL A 314 25.50 6.35 -16.59
CA VAL A 314 26.66 6.64 -15.75
C VAL A 314 27.97 6.58 -16.54
N GLN A 315 28.16 5.56 -17.38
CA GLN A 315 29.37 5.42 -18.21
C GLN A 315 29.49 6.51 -19.27
N GLY A 316 28.35 6.95 -19.83
CA GLY A 316 28.30 8.06 -20.78
C GLY A 316 28.42 9.45 -20.16
N ASN A 317 28.41 9.55 -18.82
CA ASN A 317 28.28 10.83 -18.11
C ASN A 317 27.02 11.62 -18.53
N GLU A 318 25.94 10.88 -18.79
CA GLU A 318 24.62 11.37 -19.22
C GLU A 318 23.57 11.32 -18.10
N ALA A 319 23.90 10.69 -16.97
CA ALA A 319 23.03 10.67 -15.80
C ALA A 319 22.81 12.09 -15.25
N ILE A 320 21.55 12.45 -15.00
CA ILE A 320 21.19 13.72 -14.38
C ILE A 320 21.79 13.81 -12.97
N SER A 321 22.37 14.96 -12.63
CA SER A 321 22.96 15.16 -11.30
C SER A 321 21.89 15.42 -10.24
N LEU A 322 22.19 15.11 -8.97
CA LEU A 322 21.30 15.44 -7.85
C LEU A 322 21.00 16.95 -7.78
N ALA A 323 21.97 17.80 -8.12
CA ALA A 323 21.79 19.26 -8.15
C ALA A 323 20.75 19.74 -9.19
N GLN A 324 20.57 18.99 -10.28
CA GLN A 324 19.52 19.24 -11.28
C GLN A 324 18.20 18.63 -10.84
N LEU A 325 18.22 17.41 -10.30
CA LEU A 325 17.02 16.70 -9.83
C LEU A 325 16.22 17.48 -8.77
N VAL A 326 16.90 18.13 -7.82
CA VAL A 326 16.21 18.93 -6.78
C VAL A 326 15.47 20.15 -7.34
N ARG A 327 15.77 20.57 -8.58
CA ARG A 327 15.11 21.71 -9.23
C ARG A 327 13.88 21.32 -10.03
N ILE A 328 13.66 20.03 -10.29
CA ILE A 328 12.48 19.55 -11.01
C ILE A 328 11.24 19.80 -10.15
N GLN A 329 10.28 20.56 -10.69
CA GLN A 329 9.09 20.99 -9.94
C GLN A 329 7.83 20.18 -10.29
N GLY A 330 7.78 19.55 -11.46
CA GLY A 330 6.65 18.74 -11.91
C GLY A 330 7.04 17.33 -12.36
N PHE A 331 6.15 16.36 -12.15
CA PHE A 331 6.35 14.98 -12.61
C PHE A 331 6.50 14.88 -14.13
N GLY A 332 5.86 15.78 -14.88
CA GLY A 332 5.97 15.85 -16.35
C GLY A 332 7.34 16.25 -16.88
N GLU A 333 8.24 16.75 -16.04
CA GLU A 333 9.62 17.10 -16.40
C GLU A 333 10.58 15.89 -16.29
N LEU A 334 10.13 14.77 -15.73
CA LEU A 334 10.94 13.56 -15.66
C LEU A 334 10.93 12.82 -17.00
N GLU A 335 12.11 12.75 -17.60
CA GLU A 335 12.35 11.89 -18.74
C GLU A 335 12.58 10.44 -18.30
N LEU A 336 12.46 9.48 -19.22
CA LEU A 336 12.68 8.06 -18.91
C LEU A 336 14.08 7.80 -18.30
N ALA A 337 15.10 8.52 -18.77
CA ALA A 337 16.44 8.43 -18.21
C ALA A 337 16.51 8.93 -16.75
N HIS A 338 15.69 9.92 -16.39
CA HIS A 338 15.59 10.42 -15.03
C HIS A 338 15.00 9.33 -14.12
N HIS A 339 13.97 8.60 -14.56
CA HIS A 339 13.39 7.50 -13.78
C HIS A 339 14.41 6.41 -13.44
N TYR A 340 15.24 5.98 -14.40
CA TYR A 340 16.34 5.04 -14.12
C TYR A 340 17.32 5.59 -13.08
N THR A 341 17.68 6.87 -13.21
CA THR A 341 18.62 7.55 -12.31
C THR A 341 18.06 7.64 -10.88
N VAL A 342 16.85 8.16 -10.70
CA VAL A 342 16.27 8.39 -9.36
C VAL A 342 15.97 7.08 -8.64
N TRP A 343 15.50 6.05 -9.36
CA TRP A 343 15.34 4.70 -8.81
C TRP A 343 16.68 4.18 -8.30
N SER A 344 17.74 4.27 -9.11
CA SER A 344 19.07 3.77 -8.73
C SER A 344 19.73 4.56 -7.60
N MET A 345 19.50 5.88 -7.53
CA MET A 345 19.98 6.68 -6.41
C MET A 345 19.34 6.23 -5.09
N ILE A 346 18.04 5.90 -5.10
CA ILE A 346 17.39 5.32 -3.93
C ILE A 346 17.88 3.90 -3.66
N ASP A 347 18.09 3.07 -4.68
CA ASP A 347 18.64 1.73 -4.52
C ASP A 347 20.03 1.74 -3.83
N PHE A 348 20.90 2.66 -4.23
CA PHE A 348 22.17 2.92 -3.56
C PHE A 348 21.98 3.38 -2.11
N LEU A 349 21.08 4.33 -1.86
CA LEU A 349 20.79 4.81 -0.50
C LEU A 349 20.24 3.69 0.39
N MET A 350 19.31 2.88 -0.09
CA MET A 350 18.75 1.76 0.66
C MET A 350 19.78 0.66 0.91
N SER A 351 20.75 0.48 0.01
CA SER A 351 21.81 -0.52 0.14
C SER A 351 22.95 -0.10 1.07
N GLU A 352 23.47 1.12 0.90
CA GLU A 352 24.71 1.59 1.56
C GLU A 352 24.43 2.54 2.73
N HIS A 353 23.27 3.19 2.74
CA HIS A 353 22.89 4.24 3.68
C HIS A 353 21.43 4.12 4.16
N PRO A 354 20.96 2.95 4.64
CA PRO A 354 19.54 2.63 4.78
C PRO A 354 18.75 3.57 5.73
N LYS A 355 19.44 4.31 6.59
CA LYS A 355 18.81 5.29 7.50
C LYS A 355 18.63 6.68 6.89
N PHE A 356 19.33 6.97 5.79
CA PHE A 356 19.46 8.32 5.27
C PHE A 356 18.13 8.87 4.73
N VAL A 357 17.31 8.05 4.08
CA VAL A 357 16.01 8.51 3.55
C VAL A 357 15.13 9.05 4.68
N GLY A 358 14.97 8.31 5.79
CA GLY A 358 14.27 8.79 6.97
C GLY A 358 14.89 10.05 7.57
N GLN A 359 16.22 10.11 7.69
CA GLN A 359 16.93 11.30 8.19
C GLN A 359 16.76 12.54 7.31
N LEU A 360 16.75 12.35 5.98
CA LEU A 360 16.52 13.42 5.01
C LEU A 360 15.10 13.94 5.12
N LEU A 361 14.11 13.04 5.08
CA LEU A 361 12.70 13.38 5.28
C LEU A 361 12.52 14.12 6.60
N ASP A 362 13.20 13.69 7.66
CA ASP A 362 13.13 14.33 8.95
C ASP A 362 13.60 15.79 9.00
N ASP A 363 14.60 16.14 8.18
CA ASP A 363 15.14 17.49 8.10
C ASP A 363 14.31 18.39 7.16
N ILE A 364 13.59 17.82 6.17
CA ILE A 364 12.84 18.58 5.15
C ILE A 364 11.32 18.54 5.32
N LYS A 365 10.76 17.64 6.14
CA LYS A 365 9.33 17.55 6.49
C LYS A 365 9.07 18.13 7.87
N GLY A 366 7.91 18.75 8.05
CA GLY A 366 7.54 19.42 9.29
C GLY A 366 8.30 20.73 9.53
N MET A 367 8.69 21.40 8.44
CA MET A 367 9.28 22.73 8.50
C MET A 367 8.20 23.75 8.86
N VAL A 368 8.47 24.59 9.86
CA VAL A 368 7.53 25.63 10.31
C VAL A 368 8.20 27.01 10.30
N ASN A 369 7.42 28.06 10.10
CA ASN A 369 7.87 29.44 10.23
C ASN A 369 7.83 29.95 11.69
N GLU A 370 8.18 31.22 11.90
CA GLU A 370 8.19 31.86 13.23
C GLU A 370 6.83 31.88 13.93
N ARG A 371 5.74 31.66 13.19
CA ARG A 371 4.37 31.57 13.71
C ARG A 371 3.92 30.12 13.92
N PHE A 372 4.84 29.15 13.81
CA PHE A 372 4.56 27.73 13.91
C PHE A 372 3.53 27.22 12.89
N MET A 373 3.48 27.86 11.71
CA MET A 373 2.73 27.35 10.57
C MET A 373 3.67 26.61 9.64
N ASP A 374 3.20 25.53 9.03
CA ASP A 374 3.98 24.76 8.07
C ASP A 374 4.45 25.64 6.90
N ASP A 375 5.75 25.54 6.59
CA ASP A 375 6.42 26.39 5.62
C ASP A 375 7.64 25.66 5.01
N GLY A 376 7.51 25.29 3.74
CA GLY A 376 8.58 24.66 2.95
C GLY A 376 9.67 25.64 2.47
N THR A 377 9.61 26.91 2.84
CA THR A 377 10.61 27.92 2.41
C THR A 377 12.02 27.51 2.82
N GLY A 378 12.96 27.53 1.87
CA GLY A 378 14.36 27.16 2.10
C GLY A 378 14.62 25.64 2.15
N MET A 379 13.67 24.81 1.69
CA MET A 379 13.82 23.36 1.65
C MET A 379 15.09 22.90 0.90
N ASP A 380 15.46 23.55 -0.20
CA ASP A 380 16.66 23.21 -0.98
C ASP A 380 17.94 23.29 -0.16
N ASP A 381 18.04 24.28 0.73
CA ASP A 381 19.20 24.46 1.60
C ASP A 381 19.20 23.43 2.73
N LYS A 382 18.03 23.10 3.30
CA LYS A 382 17.91 22.01 4.27
C LYS A 382 18.24 20.65 3.68
N HIS A 383 17.73 20.37 2.48
CA HIS A 383 18.05 19.16 1.73
C HIS A 383 19.56 19.06 1.49
N ARG A 384 20.21 20.15 1.06
CA ARG A 384 21.67 20.18 0.87
C ARG A 384 22.43 19.97 2.17
N ALA A 385 21.99 20.60 3.25
CA ALA A 385 22.59 20.46 4.57
C ALA A 385 22.46 19.03 5.09
N ALA A 386 21.33 18.35 4.86
CA ALA A 386 21.10 16.97 5.28
C ALA A 386 22.12 15.99 4.65
N PHE A 387 22.44 16.14 3.36
CA PHE A 387 23.49 15.33 2.71
C PHE A 387 24.86 15.51 3.39
N LYS A 388 25.24 16.75 3.72
CA LYS A 388 26.50 17.01 4.43
C LYS A 388 26.48 16.48 5.86
N LYS A 389 25.36 16.66 6.56
CA LYS A 389 25.17 16.29 7.98
C LYS A 389 25.17 14.78 8.17
N HIS A 390 24.43 14.03 7.36
CA HIS A 390 24.18 12.61 7.59
C HIS A 390 25.06 11.69 6.72
N LEU A 391 25.45 12.10 5.51
CA LEU A 391 26.34 11.32 4.65
C LEU A 391 27.79 11.81 4.67
N GLY A 392 28.04 13.02 5.16
CA GLY A 392 29.36 13.66 5.00
C GLY A 392 29.67 14.06 3.56
N MET A 393 28.65 14.16 2.70
CA MET A 393 28.81 14.38 1.25
C MET A 393 28.15 15.68 0.80
N SER A 394 28.80 16.42 -0.09
CA SER A 394 28.13 17.36 -0.99
C SER A 394 27.39 16.59 -2.09
N TYR A 395 26.45 17.23 -2.81
CA TYR A 395 25.75 16.58 -3.93
C TYR A 395 26.72 16.00 -4.97
N GLY A 396 27.75 16.74 -5.36
CA GLY A 396 28.73 16.22 -6.31
C GLY A 396 29.58 15.06 -5.77
N GLN A 397 29.80 14.97 -4.45
CA GLN A 397 30.43 13.79 -3.84
C GLN A 397 29.48 12.59 -3.82
N PHE A 398 28.20 12.83 -3.53
CA PHE A 398 27.15 11.83 -3.61
C PHE A 398 27.01 11.26 -5.02
N ASP A 399 26.91 12.12 -6.05
CA ASP A 399 26.81 11.70 -7.45
C ASP A 399 27.99 10.80 -7.85
N ARG A 400 29.22 11.12 -7.41
CA ARG A 400 30.41 10.30 -7.67
C ARG A 400 30.38 8.97 -6.91
N ALA A 401 29.93 8.96 -5.65
CA ALA A 401 29.83 7.75 -4.85
C ALA A 401 28.78 6.79 -5.43
N TRP A 402 27.60 7.31 -5.76
CA TRP A 402 26.54 6.57 -6.45
C TRP A 402 27.00 6.03 -7.81
N ALA A 403 27.62 6.86 -8.65
CA ALA A 403 28.12 6.44 -9.96
C ALA A 403 29.16 5.30 -9.84
N ALA A 404 30.09 5.39 -8.88
CA ALA A 404 31.06 4.33 -8.62
C ALA A 404 30.39 3.03 -8.15
N TRP A 405 29.36 3.14 -7.31
CA TRP A 405 28.56 2.00 -6.88
C TRP A 405 27.81 1.35 -8.06
N VAL A 406 27.14 2.14 -8.91
CA VAL A 406 26.47 1.63 -10.13
C VAL A 406 27.45 0.87 -11.02
N GLN A 407 28.66 1.39 -11.26
CA GLN A 407 29.64 0.70 -12.12
C GLN A 407 30.07 -0.67 -11.59
N LYS A 408 30.03 -0.85 -10.26
CA LYS A 408 30.41 -2.08 -9.55
C LYS A 408 29.25 -3.07 -9.43
N HIS A 409 28.02 -2.58 -9.23
CA HIS A 409 26.87 -3.41 -8.86
C HIS A 409 25.89 -3.69 -10.00
N TYR A 410 25.90 -2.89 -11.07
CA TYR A 410 25.02 -3.05 -12.24
C TYR A 410 25.73 -3.61 -13.48
#